data_AF-A0A2T6F7E5-F1
#
_entry.id   AF-A0A2T6F7E5-F1
#
_cell.length_a   1.000
_cell.length_b   1.000
_cell.length_c   1.000
_cell.angle_alpha   90.00
_cell.angle_beta   90.00
_cell.angle_gamma   90.00
#
_symmetry.space_group_name_H-M   'P 1'
#
loop_
_entity.id
_entity.type
_entity.pdbx_description
1 polymer ?
#
loop_
_entity_poly.entity_id
_entity_poly.type
_entity_poly.pdbx_seq_one_letter_code
_entity_poly.pdbx_strand_id
1 'polypeptide(L)'
;MSLHALTKRSDLLEFNRTNCNTTIFPYTSWSMSRFFYPHQLRVALNASAGFLSGLFLMVLAIAEWDIYLVPASLAALWYRCDKVTRVKTLKASAATIAAVLVSEAITQFWKYTHPEAEAASSIVYESFNSYGLSPTLAIAITLAAGLSLWAAKAMQSRWFGVLLLSLSLAAAWARIFLGMYYPLDIIEAGIVALTMMLAANSHPGNVINQRFFSLVEGARKLLMQHSALVRLLSWSPVVVGHTCPSTPRIDLQTGLSSPQPSLSYFARRIRMGVRTLLYYHETHRWLTYWNSSPLHAKLASATPKLLQKIYRPYQSNRLRSLDRLSMLISHYNFVLAHGLAPLVLRAAESPLILGCINGKSGTVYSIELSSIATLDREGELALNLFVDQQRLFSVAFTFYGDNLQPCVGIGCLQGPRGSDAQDRVRFATRDMFGMRPKSLMVRLVREIGKAYGCQHLILVSNRNRVMQQQMRTGQIFANYDEFWRELGAMSRTDGDFQLSCSDIPDINLEQLASSKRSEARKRIALIQSAVATTVHTLRNF
;
A
#
# COMPACT_ATOMS: atom_id res chain seq x y z
N MET A 1 25.22 2.38 -1.73
CA MET A 1 26.48 3.15 -1.88
C MET A 1 26.14 4.62 -1.74
N SER A 2 26.63 5.26 -0.68
CA SER A 2 26.49 6.70 -0.45
C SER A 2 27.84 7.23 0.02
N LEU A 3 28.24 8.39 -0.52
CA LEU A 3 29.51 9.10 -0.25
C LEU A 3 29.84 9.26 1.25
N HIS A 4 28.84 9.12 2.13
CA HIS A 4 28.99 9.15 3.58
C HIS A 4 29.88 8.04 4.18
N ALA A 5 30.06 6.91 3.48
CA ALA A 5 30.93 5.83 3.93
C ALA A 5 32.42 6.09 3.65
N LEU A 6 32.75 6.99 2.72
CA LEU A 6 34.13 7.29 2.33
C LEU A 6 34.73 8.42 3.18
N THR A 7 33.94 9.42 3.56
CA THR A 7 34.39 10.49 4.46
C THR A 7 34.59 10.03 5.91
N LYS A 8 33.88 9.00 6.38
CA LYS A 8 34.13 8.44 7.74
C LYS A 8 35.38 7.55 7.81
N ARG A 9 35.96 7.18 6.67
CA ARG A 9 37.14 6.29 6.58
C ARG A 9 38.46 7.06 6.72
N SER A 10 38.46 8.38 6.43
CA SER A 10 39.62 9.25 6.68
C SER A 10 39.82 9.54 8.16
N ASP A 11 38.73 9.74 8.91
CA ASP A 11 38.80 10.09 10.34
C ASP A 11 39.33 8.92 11.19
N LEU A 12 39.06 7.68 10.77
CA LEU A 12 39.62 6.47 11.38
C LEU A 12 41.12 6.28 11.09
N LEU A 13 41.64 6.84 10.00
CA LEU A 13 43.07 6.78 9.66
C LEU A 13 43.88 7.87 10.40
N GLU A 14 43.26 9.00 10.73
CA GLU A 14 43.92 10.09 11.48
C GLU A 14 44.00 9.84 12.99
N PHE A 15 43.00 9.16 13.58
CA PHE A 15 43.01 8.82 15.02
C PHE A 15 44.12 7.81 15.40
N ASN A 16 44.70 7.10 14.43
CA ASN A 16 45.66 6.03 14.66
C ASN A 16 47.12 6.52 14.77
N ARG A 17 47.40 7.83 14.62
CA ARG A 17 48.77 8.38 14.68
C ARG A 17 49.19 8.91 16.06
N THR A 18 48.28 9.10 17.01
CA THR A 18 48.60 9.88 18.22
C THR A 18 48.45 9.17 19.56
N ASN A 19 47.99 7.91 19.65
CA ASN A 19 47.94 7.19 20.93
C ASN A 19 48.23 5.68 20.79
N CYS A 20 49.49 5.28 21.01
CA CYS A 20 49.92 3.88 21.00
C CYS A 20 49.52 3.04 22.22
N ASN A 21 48.68 3.54 23.14
CA ASN A 21 48.31 2.83 24.38
C ASN A 21 46.79 2.67 24.61
N THR A 22 45.96 2.86 23.59
CA THR A 22 44.49 2.77 23.72
C THR A 22 43.92 1.59 22.93
N THR A 23 43.13 0.76 23.59
CA THR A 23 42.24 -0.24 22.98
C THR A 23 41.41 0.42 21.88
N ILE A 24 41.34 -0.22 20.70
CA ILE A 24 40.83 0.36 19.45
C ILE A 24 39.33 0.72 19.51
N PHE A 25 38.56 0.08 20.38
CA PHE A 25 37.17 0.43 20.68
C PHE A 25 36.95 0.39 22.19
N PRO A 26 36.32 1.41 22.80
CA PRO A 26 35.91 1.30 24.18
C PRO A 26 34.68 0.37 24.29
N TYR A 27 34.71 -0.54 25.27
CA TYR A 27 33.73 -1.61 25.48
C TYR A 27 32.29 -1.09 25.64
N THR A 28 31.32 -1.77 25.02
CA THR A 28 29.88 -1.50 25.12
C THR A 28 29.11 -2.69 25.72
N SER A 29 29.63 -3.29 26.80
CA SER A 29 28.94 -4.35 27.54
C SER A 29 28.04 -3.76 28.63
N TRP A 30 26.73 -4.02 28.54
CA TRP A 30 25.72 -3.62 29.52
C TRP A 30 25.62 -4.59 30.73
N SER A 31 26.58 -5.49 30.94
CA SER A 31 26.45 -6.64 31.84
C SER A 31 27.32 -6.55 33.10
N MET A 32 27.00 -7.42 34.07
CA MET A 32 27.68 -7.67 35.35
C MET A 32 29.21 -7.85 35.23
N SER A 33 29.71 -8.25 34.04
CA SER A 33 31.09 -8.68 33.82
C SER A 33 32.13 -7.56 33.94
N ARG A 34 31.74 -6.30 33.75
CA ARG A 34 32.65 -5.14 33.83
C ARG A 34 33.33 -5.00 35.20
N PHE A 35 32.67 -5.45 36.27
CA PHE A 35 33.16 -5.32 37.65
C PHE A 35 34.06 -6.49 38.11
N PHE A 36 34.06 -7.64 37.42
CA PHE A 36 34.69 -8.87 37.91
C PHE A 36 36.03 -9.25 37.25
N TYR A 37 36.49 -8.56 36.20
CA TYR A 37 37.70 -8.96 35.44
C TYR A 37 38.97 -8.17 35.79
N PRO A 38 40.08 -8.83 36.20
CA PRO A 38 41.36 -8.16 36.47
C PRO A 38 42.02 -7.61 35.19
N HIS A 39 42.74 -6.50 35.32
CA HIS A 39 43.37 -5.75 34.22
C HIS A 39 44.32 -6.61 33.36
N GLN A 40 44.98 -7.60 33.96
CA GLN A 40 45.98 -8.44 33.29
C GLN A 40 45.38 -9.40 32.25
N LEU A 41 44.15 -9.89 32.46
CA LEU A 41 43.46 -10.74 31.47
C LEU A 41 43.05 -9.95 30.20
N ARG A 42 42.92 -8.63 30.32
CA ARG A 42 42.46 -7.72 29.25
C ARG A 42 43.52 -7.50 28.18
N VAL A 43 44.80 -7.50 28.56
CA VAL A 43 45.92 -7.26 27.64
C VAL A 43 46.26 -8.52 26.85
N ALA A 44 45.99 -9.71 27.40
CA ALA A 44 46.33 -10.98 26.78
C ALA A 44 45.34 -11.45 25.68
N LEU A 45 44.08 -11.01 25.75
CA LEU A 45 43.00 -11.51 24.85
C LEU A 45 42.66 -10.57 23.68
N ASN A 46 43.04 -9.30 23.77
CA ASN A 46 42.68 -8.29 22.77
C ASN A 46 43.77 -8.11 21.72
N ALA A 47 43.37 -7.74 20.51
CA ALA A 47 44.30 -7.36 19.45
C ALA A 47 45.25 -6.24 19.91
N SER A 48 46.56 -6.41 19.71
CA SER A 48 47.56 -5.36 19.92
C SER A 48 47.40 -4.25 18.88
N ALA A 49 47.60 -3.00 19.30
CA ALA A 49 47.51 -1.83 18.43
C ALA A 49 48.57 -1.93 17.32
N GLY A 50 48.14 -2.08 16.06
CA GLY A 50 49.01 -2.08 14.89
C GLY A 50 48.72 -3.13 13.80
N PHE A 51 47.77 -4.05 13.98
CA PHE A 51 47.55 -5.13 13.02
C PHE A 51 46.49 -4.80 11.94
N LEU A 52 46.84 -3.94 10.98
CA LEU A 52 46.02 -3.66 9.79
C LEU A 52 46.30 -4.69 8.68
N SER A 53 45.88 -5.94 8.89
CA SER A 53 46.00 -7.02 7.89
C SER A 53 44.62 -7.45 7.36
N GLY A 54 44.58 -8.16 6.23
CA GLY A 54 43.34 -8.71 5.66
C GLY A 54 42.54 -9.60 6.63
N LEU A 55 43.22 -10.21 7.62
CA LEU A 55 42.59 -10.95 8.71
C LEU A 55 41.71 -10.05 9.60
N PHE A 56 42.13 -8.80 9.88
CA PHE A 56 41.34 -7.86 10.68
C PHE A 56 40.04 -7.46 9.97
N LEU A 57 40.11 -7.18 8.66
CA LEU A 57 38.93 -6.88 7.84
C LEU A 57 37.97 -8.08 7.75
N MET A 58 38.50 -9.31 7.69
CA MET A 58 37.70 -10.53 7.71
C MET A 58 36.98 -10.71 9.05
N VAL A 59 37.67 -10.49 10.17
CA VAL A 59 37.09 -10.55 11.52
C VAL A 59 35.98 -9.51 11.70
N LEU A 60 36.18 -8.29 11.18
CA LEU A 60 35.16 -7.24 11.19
C LEU A 60 33.93 -7.61 10.35
N ALA A 61 34.13 -8.14 9.15
CA ALA A 61 33.04 -8.57 8.28
C ALA A 61 32.21 -9.70 8.91
N ILE A 62 32.86 -10.67 9.57
CA ILE A 62 32.17 -11.75 10.29
C ILE A 62 31.32 -11.18 11.45
N ALA A 63 31.82 -10.18 12.17
CA ALA A 63 31.11 -9.56 13.29
C ALA A 63 29.93 -8.67 12.87
N GLU A 64 29.86 -8.19 11.64
CA GLU A 64 28.80 -7.29 11.16
C GLU A 64 27.71 -8.02 10.36
N TRP A 65 28.08 -9.03 9.57
CA TRP A 65 27.18 -9.64 8.58
C TRP A 65 26.55 -10.98 9.02
N ASP A 66 26.99 -11.56 10.14
CA ASP A 66 26.51 -12.86 10.64
C ASP A 66 24.99 -12.89 10.89
N ILE A 67 24.41 -11.80 11.38
CA ILE A 67 22.97 -11.71 11.69
C ILE A 67 22.06 -11.95 10.48
N TYR A 68 22.50 -11.58 9.27
CA TYR A 68 21.72 -11.73 8.04
C TYR A 68 21.69 -13.19 7.53
N LEU A 69 22.60 -14.03 7.99
CA LEU A 69 22.69 -15.42 7.55
C LEU A 69 21.62 -16.32 8.19
N VAL A 70 21.06 -15.93 9.33
CA VAL A 70 19.97 -16.64 10.00
C VAL A 70 18.65 -16.57 9.21
N PRO A 71 18.10 -15.38 8.86
CA PRO A 71 16.89 -15.32 8.05
C PRO A 71 17.11 -15.90 6.64
N ALA A 72 18.32 -15.75 6.06
CA ALA A 72 18.65 -16.34 4.76
C ALA A 72 18.64 -17.88 4.79
N SER A 73 19.23 -18.50 5.83
CA SER A 73 19.27 -19.96 5.99
C SER A 73 17.88 -20.54 6.31
N LEU A 74 17.10 -19.89 7.17
CA LEU A 74 15.72 -20.29 7.46
C LEU A 74 14.83 -20.18 6.21
N ALA A 75 14.96 -19.12 5.42
CA ALA A 75 14.24 -18.98 4.15
C ALA A 75 14.66 -20.06 3.13
N ALA A 76 15.97 -20.31 2.98
CA ALA A 76 16.47 -21.34 2.07
C ALA A 76 15.94 -22.74 2.43
N LEU A 77 15.92 -23.09 3.72
CA LEU A 77 15.36 -24.37 4.21
C LEU A 77 13.84 -24.45 4.04
N TRP A 78 13.13 -23.33 4.16
CA TRP A 78 11.68 -23.28 3.98
C TRP A 78 11.26 -23.59 2.54
N TYR A 79 11.98 -23.03 1.56
CA TYR A 79 11.67 -23.19 0.13
C TYR A 79 12.16 -24.51 -0.47
N ARG A 80 13.30 -25.05 0.00
CA ARG A 80 13.95 -26.22 -0.64
C ARG A 80 13.53 -27.59 -0.10
N CYS A 81 12.81 -27.69 1.02
CA CYS A 81 12.69 -28.96 1.73
C CYS A 81 11.26 -29.42 2.08
N ASP A 82 11.15 -30.71 2.41
CA ASP A 82 9.94 -31.46 2.76
C ASP A 82 9.21 -30.94 4.01
N LYS A 83 7.95 -31.40 4.17
CA LYS A 83 7.06 -31.08 5.30
C LYS A 83 7.75 -31.24 6.67
N VAL A 84 8.56 -32.28 6.82
CA VAL A 84 9.31 -32.56 8.06
C VAL A 84 10.34 -31.48 8.35
N THR A 85 11.04 -30.99 7.33
CA THR A 85 12.05 -29.92 7.46
C THR A 85 11.38 -28.58 7.74
N ARG A 86 10.24 -28.28 7.13
CA ARG A 86 9.49 -27.03 7.40
C ARG A 86 9.01 -26.91 8.84
N VAL A 87 8.53 -27.99 9.43
CA VAL A 87 8.18 -28.02 10.86
C VAL A 87 9.40 -27.67 11.71
N LYS A 88 10.57 -28.18 11.35
CA LYS A 88 11.83 -27.93 12.07
C LYS A 88 12.32 -26.49 11.88
N THR A 89 12.24 -25.95 10.68
CA THR A 89 12.54 -24.53 10.39
C THR A 89 11.63 -23.60 11.19
N LEU A 90 10.34 -23.90 11.28
CA LEU A 90 9.38 -23.12 12.05
C LEU A 90 9.72 -23.15 13.56
N LYS A 91 10.10 -24.31 14.09
CA LYS A 91 10.57 -24.44 15.48
C LYS A 91 11.83 -23.61 15.74
N ALA A 92 12.80 -23.66 14.80
CA ALA A 92 14.00 -22.85 14.89
C ALA A 92 13.68 -21.35 14.88
N SER A 93 12.78 -20.90 13.99
CA SER A 93 12.32 -19.51 13.96
C SER A 93 11.64 -19.09 15.27
N ALA A 94 10.78 -19.94 15.84
CA ALA A 94 10.10 -19.66 17.10
C ALA A 94 11.10 -19.56 18.27
N ALA A 95 12.09 -20.46 18.33
CA ALA A 95 13.15 -20.41 19.32
C ALA A 95 14.01 -19.16 19.20
N THR A 96 14.35 -18.74 17.97
CA THR A 96 15.08 -17.50 17.70
C THR A 96 14.30 -16.26 18.15
N ILE A 97 13.00 -16.19 17.84
CA ILE A 97 12.14 -15.08 18.27
C ILE A 97 12.03 -15.03 19.80
N ALA A 98 11.86 -16.18 20.46
CA ALA A 98 11.80 -16.25 21.91
C ALA A 98 13.12 -15.80 22.56
N ALA A 99 14.27 -16.23 22.01
CA ALA A 99 15.59 -15.79 22.47
C ALA A 99 15.75 -14.26 22.34
N VAL A 100 15.27 -13.67 21.24
CA VAL A 100 15.31 -12.21 21.06
C VAL A 100 14.49 -11.49 22.13
N LEU A 101 13.25 -11.93 22.36
CA LEU A 101 12.36 -11.30 23.34
C LEU A 101 12.91 -11.39 24.76
N VAL A 102 13.48 -12.54 25.13
CA VAL A 102 14.08 -12.75 26.46
C VAL A 102 15.35 -11.91 26.62
N SER A 103 16.24 -11.88 25.62
CA SER A 103 17.45 -11.05 25.66
C SER A 103 17.12 -9.56 25.77
N GLU A 104 16.08 -9.09 25.07
CA GLU A 104 15.61 -7.70 25.18
C GLU A 104 15.02 -7.40 26.57
N ALA A 105 14.21 -8.31 27.12
CA ALA A 105 13.63 -8.16 28.45
C ALA A 105 14.69 -8.10 29.55
N ILE A 106 15.72 -8.95 29.48
CA ILE A 106 16.87 -8.93 30.41
C ILE A 106 17.60 -7.59 30.33
N THR A 107 17.82 -7.10 29.11
CA THR A 107 18.50 -5.80 28.88
C THR A 107 17.69 -4.64 29.49
N GLN A 108 16.37 -4.62 29.29
CA GLN A 108 15.50 -3.58 29.85
C GLN A 108 15.41 -3.66 31.38
N PHE A 109 15.33 -4.87 31.94
CA PHE A 109 15.32 -5.09 33.38
C PHE A 109 16.63 -4.65 34.04
N TRP A 110 17.77 -4.91 33.40
CA TRP A 110 19.07 -4.45 33.88
C TRP A 110 19.17 -2.92 33.90
N LYS A 111 18.74 -2.25 32.81
CA LYS A 111 18.68 -0.78 32.73
C LYS A 111 17.82 -0.18 33.83
N TYR A 112 16.66 -0.79 34.10
CA TYR A 112 15.74 -0.34 35.14
C TYR A 112 16.35 -0.47 36.55
N THR A 113 17.11 -1.53 36.82
CA THR A 113 17.69 -1.80 38.15
C THR A 113 18.99 -1.04 38.42
N HIS A 114 19.72 -0.62 37.39
CA HIS A 114 21.04 0.04 37.52
C HIS A 114 21.11 1.37 36.74
N PRO A 115 20.37 2.42 37.15
CA PRO A 115 20.32 3.70 36.44
C PRO A 115 21.66 4.49 36.46
N GLU A 116 22.51 4.28 37.47
CA GLU A 116 23.83 4.94 37.57
C GLU A 116 24.82 4.49 36.50
N ALA A 117 24.64 3.28 35.96
CA ALA A 117 25.44 2.76 34.85
C ALA A 117 25.18 3.52 33.53
N GLU A 118 24.01 4.16 33.41
CA GLU A 118 23.62 4.96 32.25
C GLU A 118 24.33 6.32 32.25
N ALA A 119 24.51 6.95 33.42
CA ALA A 119 25.25 8.21 33.55
C ALA A 119 26.75 8.08 33.19
N ALA A 120 27.38 6.97 33.57
CA ALA A 120 28.77 6.65 33.23
C ALA A 120 28.97 6.26 31.75
N SER A 121 27.89 5.96 31.01
CA SER A 121 27.94 5.53 29.60
C SER A 121 27.87 6.68 28.60
N SER A 122 27.42 7.87 29.02
CA SER A 122 27.32 9.07 28.17
C SER A 122 28.67 9.53 27.58
N ILE A 123 29.78 9.12 28.17
CA ILE A 123 31.14 9.49 27.75
C ILE A 123 31.73 8.45 26.77
N VAL A 124 31.08 7.30 26.57
CA VAL A 124 31.67 6.15 25.87
C VAL A 124 30.71 5.60 24.80
N TYR A 125 30.72 6.26 23.63
CA TYR A 125 30.24 5.78 22.31
C TYR A 125 28.85 5.13 22.20
N GLU A 126 27.94 5.82 21.50
CA GLU A 126 26.78 5.22 20.81
C GLU A 126 27.26 4.09 19.87
N SER A 127 26.83 2.86 20.13
CA SER A 127 27.12 1.72 19.26
C SER A 127 26.63 2.00 17.84
N PHE A 128 27.54 1.93 16.87
CA PHE A 128 27.26 1.99 15.44
C PHE A 128 26.28 0.87 15.02
N ASN A 129 24.98 1.14 15.11
CA ASN A 129 23.98 0.56 14.24
C ASN A 129 22.70 1.38 14.35
N SER A 130 22.33 2.04 13.24
CA SER A 130 21.12 2.86 13.09
C SER A 130 19.79 2.07 13.22
N TYR A 131 19.86 0.82 13.68
CA TYR A 131 18.75 -0.14 13.81
C TYR A 131 18.53 -0.66 15.24
N GLY A 132 19.31 -0.20 16.24
CA GLY A 132 18.96 -0.38 17.66
C GLY A 132 19.05 -1.79 18.24
N LEU A 133 19.69 -2.75 17.57
CA LEU A 133 19.85 -4.13 18.08
C LEU A 133 21.21 -4.28 18.77
N SER A 134 21.22 -4.73 20.04
CA SER A 134 22.47 -4.98 20.77
C SER A 134 23.25 -6.15 20.12
N PRO A 135 24.58 -6.06 19.95
CA PRO A 135 25.35 -7.15 19.34
C PRO A 135 25.29 -8.49 20.10
N THR A 136 25.00 -8.48 21.41
CA THR A 136 24.69 -9.69 22.22
C THR A 136 23.47 -10.43 21.69
N LEU A 137 22.50 -9.70 21.14
CA LEU A 137 21.32 -10.22 20.49
C LEU A 137 21.66 -10.99 19.20
N ALA A 138 22.65 -10.53 18.43
CA ALA A 138 23.08 -11.20 17.19
C ALA A 138 23.68 -12.59 17.48
N ILE A 139 24.46 -12.72 18.55
CA ILE A 139 25.01 -13.99 19.01
C ILE A 139 23.89 -14.91 19.51
N ALA A 140 22.97 -14.40 20.33
CA ALA A 140 21.82 -15.18 20.80
C ALA A 140 20.95 -15.69 19.65
N ILE A 141 20.70 -14.86 18.63
CA ILE A 141 19.93 -15.20 17.42
C ILE A 141 20.61 -16.34 16.65
N THR A 142 21.90 -16.20 16.34
CA THR A 142 22.66 -17.17 15.55
C THR A 142 22.83 -18.50 16.28
N LEU A 143 23.07 -18.45 17.59
CA LEU A 143 23.26 -19.63 18.42
C LEU A 143 21.94 -20.38 18.67
N ALA A 144 20.84 -19.68 18.93
CA ALA A 144 19.53 -20.31 19.10
C ALA A 144 19.03 -20.98 17.80
N ALA A 145 19.25 -20.33 16.65
CA ALA A 145 18.92 -20.90 15.34
C ALA A 145 19.79 -22.13 15.03
N GLY A 146 21.11 -22.03 15.27
CA GLY A 146 22.07 -23.12 15.06
C GLY A 146 21.77 -24.34 15.93
N LEU A 147 21.56 -24.15 17.23
CA LEU A 147 21.22 -25.22 18.18
C LEU A 147 19.91 -25.93 17.80
N SER A 148 18.89 -25.15 17.43
CA SER A 148 17.57 -25.70 17.06
C SER A 148 17.63 -26.53 15.78
N LEU A 149 18.44 -26.12 14.79
CA LEU A 149 18.66 -26.86 13.55
C LEU A 149 19.59 -28.05 13.73
N TRP A 150 20.57 -27.97 14.64
CA TRP A 150 21.48 -29.06 14.98
C TRP A 150 20.78 -30.19 15.75
N ALA A 151 19.87 -29.85 16.68
CA ALA A 151 19.06 -30.82 17.42
C ALA A 151 18.06 -31.59 16.53
N ALA A 152 17.81 -31.11 15.32
CA ALA A 152 16.94 -31.80 14.38
C ALA A 152 17.60 -33.08 13.85
N LYS A 153 17.02 -34.26 14.11
CA LYS A 153 17.54 -35.57 13.64
C LYS A 153 17.69 -35.76 12.12
N ALA A 154 17.37 -34.77 11.26
CA ALA A 154 17.49 -34.91 9.80
C ALA A 154 18.88 -34.48 9.31
N MET A 155 19.53 -35.34 8.52
CA MET A 155 20.93 -35.18 8.10
C MET A 155 21.21 -33.84 7.39
N GLN A 156 20.31 -33.37 6.53
CA GLN A 156 20.46 -32.09 5.82
C GLN A 156 20.34 -30.87 6.75
N SER A 157 19.38 -30.84 7.69
CA SER A 157 19.22 -29.70 8.61
C SER A 157 20.34 -29.59 9.64
N ARG A 158 20.95 -30.73 10.00
CA ARG A 158 22.08 -30.77 10.95
C ARG A 158 23.30 -30.03 10.41
N TRP A 159 23.61 -30.18 9.12
CA TRP A 159 24.75 -29.49 8.51
C TRP A 159 24.57 -27.97 8.51
N PHE A 160 23.36 -27.47 8.24
CA PHE A 160 23.06 -26.05 8.38
C PHE A 160 23.18 -25.57 9.83
N GLY A 161 22.74 -26.40 10.79
CA GLY A 161 22.93 -26.13 12.21
C GLY A 161 24.41 -26.05 12.62
N VAL A 162 25.23 -27.02 12.18
CA VAL A 162 26.68 -27.03 12.44
C VAL A 162 27.34 -25.79 11.85
N LEU A 163 26.99 -25.41 10.61
CA LEU A 163 27.55 -24.23 9.95
C LEU A 163 27.20 -22.93 10.68
N LEU A 164 25.94 -22.79 11.13
CA LEU A 164 25.52 -21.64 11.92
C LEU A 164 26.19 -21.60 13.30
N LEU A 165 26.41 -22.75 13.94
CA LEU A 165 27.10 -22.84 15.22
C LEU A 165 28.60 -22.50 15.09
N SER A 166 29.27 -23.02 14.06
CA SER A 166 30.68 -22.68 13.79
C SER A 166 30.85 -21.20 13.49
N LEU A 167 29.90 -20.62 12.75
CA LEU A 167 29.90 -19.20 12.45
C LEU A 167 29.60 -18.35 13.69
N SER A 168 28.65 -18.77 14.52
CA SER A 168 28.31 -18.10 15.79
C SER A 168 29.51 -18.09 16.73
N LEU A 169 30.26 -19.19 16.81
CA LEU A 169 31.50 -19.28 17.60
C LEU A 169 32.61 -18.39 17.03
N ALA A 170 32.79 -18.37 15.70
CA ALA A 170 33.74 -17.49 15.04
C ALA A 170 33.38 -16.00 15.27
N ALA A 171 32.10 -15.66 15.23
CA ALA A 171 31.61 -14.31 15.45
C ALA A 171 31.66 -13.90 16.93
N ALA A 172 31.47 -14.84 17.86
CA ALA A 172 31.71 -14.63 19.28
C ALA A 172 33.19 -14.35 19.57
N TRP A 173 34.09 -15.16 19.00
CA TRP A 173 35.53 -14.97 19.13
C TRP A 173 36.01 -13.65 18.50
N ALA A 174 35.49 -13.30 17.31
CA ALA A 174 35.75 -12.03 16.66
C ALA A 174 35.40 -10.83 17.57
N ARG A 175 34.28 -10.91 18.29
CA ARG A 175 33.81 -9.85 19.19
C ARG A 175 34.60 -9.76 20.50
N ILE A 176 35.13 -10.89 21.01
CA ILE A 176 36.10 -10.91 22.11
C ILE A 176 37.42 -10.29 21.65
N PHE A 177 37.93 -10.74 20.50
CA PHE A 177 39.22 -10.31 19.95
C PHE A 177 39.26 -8.81 19.63
N LEU A 178 38.14 -8.27 19.15
CA LEU A 178 37.95 -6.83 18.89
C LEU A 178 37.73 -6.01 20.18
N GLY A 179 37.70 -6.64 21.37
CA GLY A 179 37.50 -5.96 22.64
C GLY A 179 36.11 -5.32 22.77
N MET A 180 35.09 -5.88 22.11
CA MET A 180 33.72 -5.33 22.19
C MET A 180 32.93 -5.96 23.36
N TYR A 181 33.24 -7.19 23.74
CA TYR A 181 32.51 -7.98 24.76
C TYR A 181 33.45 -8.82 25.63
N TYR A 182 32.99 -9.14 26.83
CA TYR A 182 33.66 -10.11 27.69
C TYR A 182 33.22 -11.54 27.36
N PRO A 183 34.08 -12.55 27.60
CA PRO A 183 33.70 -13.96 27.43
C PRO A 183 32.43 -14.34 28.21
N LEU A 184 32.19 -13.72 29.37
CA LEU A 184 30.99 -13.96 30.18
C LEU A 184 29.69 -13.56 29.46
N ASP A 185 29.70 -12.45 28.71
CA ASP A 185 28.52 -11.95 27.98
C ASP A 185 28.06 -12.94 26.89
N ILE A 186 29.03 -13.65 26.32
CA ILE A 186 28.79 -14.69 25.30
C ILE A 186 28.24 -15.96 25.95
N ILE A 187 28.73 -16.30 27.14
CA ILE A 187 28.23 -17.44 27.92
C ILE A 187 26.77 -17.19 28.32
N GLU A 188 26.43 -15.98 28.78
CA GLU A 188 25.06 -15.59 29.11
C GLU A 188 24.12 -15.70 27.89
N ALA A 189 24.54 -15.16 26.74
CA ALA A 189 23.80 -15.31 25.48
C ALA A 189 23.63 -16.79 25.08
N GLY A 190 24.67 -17.61 25.32
CA GLY A 190 24.64 -19.05 25.12
C GLY A 190 23.60 -19.77 25.99
N ILE A 191 23.49 -19.39 27.27
CA ILE A 191 22.51 -19.94 28.21
C ILE A 191 21.09 -19.56 27.79
N VAL A 192 20.84 -18.31 27.41
CA VAL A 192 19.52 -17.87 26.92
C VAL A 192 19.11 -18.63 25.65
N ALA A 193 20.02 -18.77 24.69
CA ALA A 193 19.76 -19.53 23.47
C ALA A 193 19.50 -21.02 23.73
N LEU A 194 20.26 -21.64 24.64
CA LEU A 194 20.09 -23.05 25.03
C LEU A 194 18.75 -23.26 25.74
N THR A 195 18.40 -22.41 26.70
CA THR A 195 17.13 -22.52 27.45
C THR A 195 15.92 -22.33 26.55
N MET A 196 15.95 -21.36 25.62
CA MET A 196 14.86 -21.16 24.66
C MET A 196 14.75 -22.31 23.64
N MET A 197 15.88 -22.89 23.22
CA MET A 197 15.88 -24.07 22.37
C MET A 197 15.29 -25.29 23.09
N LEU A 198 15.65 -25.53 24.35
CA LEU A 198 15.09 -26.62 25.16
C LEU A 198 13.59 -26.41 25.41
N ALA A 199 13.16 -25.18 25.70
CA ALA A 199 11.75 -24.84 25.85
C ALA A 199 10.95 -25.08 24.55
N ALA A 200 11.50 -24.72 23.39
CA ALA A 200 10.88 -24.98 22.09
C ALA A 200 10.76 -26.48 21.76
N ASN A 201 11.67 -27.31 22.29
CA ASN A 201 11.69 -28.77 22.11
C ASN A 201 10.92 -29.55 23.18
N SER A 202 10.46 -28.90 24.24
CA SER A 202 9.64 -29.49 25.31
C SER A 202 8.27 -29.96 24.80
N HIS A 203 7.59 -30.81 25.58
CA HIS A 203 6.22 -31.25 25.27
C HIS A 203 5.24 -30.08 25.00
N PRO A 204 5.12 -29.05 25.85
CA PRO A 204 4.25 -27.90 25.56
C PRO A 204 4.72 -27.10 24.34
N GLY A 205 6.03 -26.93 24.15
CA GLY A 205 6.59 -26.26 22.97
C GLY A 205 6.23 -26.99 21.67
N ASN A 206 6.21 -28.32 21.68
CA ASN A 206 5.81 -29.12 20.52
C ASN A 206 4.33 -28.94 20.17
N VAL A 207 3.44 -28.84 21.16
CA VAL A 207 1.99 -28.63 20.94
C VAL A 207 1.73 -27.24 20.35
N ILE A 208 2.36 -26.19 20.89
CA ILE A 208 2.24 -24.82 20.39
C ILE A 208 2.75 -24.73 18.95
N ASN A 209 3.92 -25.31 18.68
CA ASN A 209 4.53 -25.33 17.34
C ASN A 209 3.68 -26.12 16.33
N GLN A 210 3.02 -27.21 16.73
CA GLN A 210 2.14 -27.97 15.84
C GLN A 210 0.86 -27.20 15.49
N ARG A 211 0.25 -26.50 16.45
CA ARG A 211 -0.90 -25.61 16.18
C ARG A 211 -0.52 -24.47 15.25
N PHE A 212 0.61 -23.81 15.53
CA PHE A 212 1.12 -22.74 14.66
C PHE A 212 1.47 -23.26 13.25
N PHE A 213 2.08 -24.44 13.15
CA PHE A 213 2.33 -25.10 11.87
C PHE A 213 1.03 -25.37 11.09
N SER A 214 -0.03 -25.84 11.74
CA SER A 214 -1.31 -26.09 11.07
C SER A 214 -1.95 -24.82 10.50
N LEU A 215 -1.78 -23.68 11.17
CA LEU A 215 -2.25 -22.37 10.69
C LEU A 215 -1.40 -21.86 9.51
N VAL A 216 -0.08 -21.93 9.61
CA VAL A 216 0.86 -21.50 8.56
C VAL A 216 0.77 -22.41 7.33
N GLU A 217 0.64 -23.71 7.52
CA GLU A 217 0.48 -24.70 6.45
C GLU A 217 -0.94 -24.63 5.83
N GLY A 218 -1.96 -24.31 6.62
CA GLY A 218 -3.30 -23.98 6.12
C GLY A 218 -3.26 -22.75 5.21
N ALA A 219 -2.63 -21.67 5.66
CA ALA A 219 -2.38 -20.48 4.85
C ALA A 219 -1.56 -20.80 3.60
N ARG A 220 -0.51 -21.65 3.70
CA ARG A 220 0.31 -22.10 2.56
C ARG A 220 -0.48 -22.95 1.56
N LYS A 221 -1.33 -23.86 2.02
CA LYS A 221 -2.17 -24.70 1.15
C LYS A 221 -3.23 -23.86 0.43
N LEU A 222 -3.84 -22.89 1.13
CA LEU A 222 -4.69 -21.86 0.52
C LEU A 222 -3.92 -21.03 -0.52
N LEU A 223 -2.66 -20.67 -0.24
CA LEU A 223 -1.71 -20.00 -1.14
C LEU A 223 -1.31 -20.85 -2.37
N MET A 224 -1.18 -22.17 -2.22
CA MET A 224 -0.72 -23.10 -3.27
C MET A 224 -1.85 -23.68 -4.13
N GLN A 225 -3.08 -23.74 -3.61
CA GLN A 225 -4.26 -24.14 -4.40
C GLN A 225 -4.64 -23.09 -5.47
N HIS A 226 -4.12 -21.87 -5.39
CA HIS A 226 -4.42 -20.81 -6.35
C HIS A 226 -3.19 -20.48 -7.21
N SER A 227 -3.20 -20.96 -8.46
CA SER A 227 -2.17 -20.74 -9.50
C SER A 227 -1.83 -19.26 -9.79
N ALA A 228 -2.59 -18.31 -9.26
CA ALA A 228 -2.38 -16.87 -9.38
C ALA A 228 -1.35 -16.33 -8.36
N LEU A 229 -1.30 -16.85 -7.13
CA LEU A 229 -0.31 -16.43 -6.13
C LEU A 229 1.05 -17.08 -6.38
N VAL A 230 1.06 -18.34 -6.82
CA VAL A 230 2.27 -19.00 -7.33
C VAL A 230 2.85 -18.21 -8.50
N ARG A 231 2.03 -17.72 -9.45
CA ARG A 231 2.48 -16.82 -10.53
C ARG A 231 2.94 -15.44 -10.07
N LEU A 232 2.38 -14.92 -8.97
CA LEU A 232 2.81 -13.66 -8.33
C LEU A 232 4.08 -13.80 -7.50
N LEU A 233 4.48 -15.01 -7.09
CA LEU A 233 5.70 -15.25 -6.34
C LEU A 233 6.78 -15.94 -7.20
N SER A 234 6.40 -16.60 -8.30
CA SER A 234 7.32 -17.19 -9.26
C SER A 234 7.92 -16.12 -10.15
N TRP A 235 9.23 -16.20 -10.29
CA TRP A 235 10.04 -15.35 -11.16
C TRP A 235 9.98 -15.92 -12.57
N SER A 236 8.84 -15.77 -13.24
CA SER A 236 8.75 -16.01 -14.67
C SER A 236 8.60 -14.64 -15.34
N PRO A 237 9.54 -14.21 -16.19
CA PRO A 237 9.30 -13.05 -17.04
C PRO A 237 8.04 -13.36 -17.86
N VAL A 238 7.17 -12.36 -18.01
CA VAL A 238 6.03 -12.44 -18.93
C VAL A 238 6.63 -12.59 -20.33
N VAL A 239 6.79 -13.83 -20.79
CA VAL A 239 7.00 -14.10 -22.21
C VAL A 239 5.66 -13.78 -22.85
N VAL A 240 5.59 -12.67 -23.57
CA VAL A 240 4.49 -12.37 -24.49
C VAL A 240 4.60 -13.38 -25.63
N GLY A 241 4.15 -14.60 -25.38
CA GLY A 241 3.99 -15.62 -26.40
C GLY A 241 2.77 -15.27 -27.22
N HIS A 242 2.98 -14.89 -28.48
CA HIS A 242 1.92 -14.85 -29.48
C HIS A 242 1.26 -16.23 -29.56
N THR A 243 0.12 -16.39 -28.91
CA THR A 243 -0.76 -17.56 -29.07
C THR A 243 -2.19 -17.06 -29.24
N CYS A 244 -2.94 -17.80 -30.06
CA CYS A 244 -4.35 -17.67 -30.49
C CYS A 244 -5.27 -16.86 -29.53
N PRO A 245 -6.31 -16.14 -30.04
CA PRO A 245 -7.12 -15.19 -29.29
C PRO A 245 -8.09 -15.90 -28.33
N SER A 246 -7.54 -16.54 -27.30
CA SER A 246 -8.27 -16.90 -26.09
C SER A 246 -8.37 -15.66 -25.22
N THR A 247 -9.56 -15.40 -24.69
CA THR A 247 -9.84 -14.18 -23.94
C THR A 247 -8.87 -14.03 -22.77
N PRO A 248 -8.20 -12.87 -22.58
CA PRO A 248 -7.21 -12.72 -21.52
C PRO A 248 -7.86 -12.93 -20.15
N ARG A 249 -7.40 -13.95 -19.42
CA ARG A 249 -7.85 -14.22 -18.05
C ARG A 249 -7.38 -13.08 -17.14
N ILE A 250 -8.31 -12.48 -16.40
CA ILE A 250 -8.01 -11.37 -15.49
C ILE A 250 -7.38 -11.91 -14.22
N ASP A 251 -6.19 -11.43 -13.91
CA ASP A 251 -5.48 -11.71 -12.68
C ASP A 251 -5.03 -10.41 -12.00
N LEU A 252 -4.46 -10.55 -10.80
CA LEU A 252 -3.95 -9.39 -10.06
C LEU A 252 -2.77 -8.71 -10.76
N GLN A 253 -2.10 -9.38 -11.71
CA GLN A 253 -0.98 -8.81 -12.47
C GLN A 253 -1.46 -7.94 -13.63
N THR A 254 -2.68 -8.16 -14.11
CA THR A 254 -3.33 -7.39 -15.17
C THR A 254 -3.35 -5.89 -14.84
N GLY A 255 -3.42 -5.51 -13.56
CA GLY A 255 -3.34 -4.12 -13.09
C GLY A 255 -1.94 -3.61 -12.69
N LEU A 256 -0.89 -4.42 -12.85
CA LEU A 256 0.50 -4.06 -12.53
C LEU A 256 1.33 -3.65 -13.73
N SER A 257 0.77 -3.68 -14.94
CA SER A 257 1.45 -3.39 -16.22
C SER A 257 2.39 -2.19 -16.11
N SER A 258 3.68 -2.49 -15.99
CA SER A 258 4.79 -1.55 -16.06
C SER A 258 5.84 -2.26 -16.91
N PRO A 259 6.34 -1.63 -17.98
CA PRO A 259 7.17 -2.32 -18.98
C PRO A 259 8.57 -2.68 -18.47
N GLN A 260 9.00 -2.24 -17.28
CA GLN A 260 10.32 -2.59 -16.73
C GLN A 260 10.29 -3.05 -15.27
N PRO A 261 11.04 -4.12 -14.91
CA PRO A 261 11.19 -4.58 -13.54
C PRO A 261 12.09 -3.62 -12.75
N SER A 262 11.46 -2.80 -11.91
CA SER A 262 12.15 -1.90 -10.98
C SER A 262 11.88 -2.30 -9.52
N LEU A 263 12.67 -1.79 -8.57
CA LEU A 263 12.41 -1.98 -7.14
C LEU A 263 11.01 -1.49 -6.73
N SER A 264 10.48 -0.46 -7.40
CA SER A 264 9.13 0.04 -7.16
C SER A 264 8.05 -0.91 -7.70
N TYR A 265 8.30 -1.59 -8.82
CA TYR A 265 7.44 -2.68 -9.30
C TYR A 265 7.41 -3.85 -8.31
N PHE A 266 8.56 -4.26 -7.79
CA PHE A 266 8.65 -5.32 -6.78
C PHE A 266 7.90 -4.95 -5.49
N ALA A 267 8.11 -3.73 -4.97
CA ALA A 267 7.38 -3.23 -3.81
C ALA A 267 5.87 -3.18 -4.05
N ARG A 268 5.41 -2.80 -5.25
CA ARG A 268 3.98 -2.84 -5.62
C ARG A 268 3.43 -4.28 -5.64
N ARG A 269 4.21 -5.24 -6.14
CA ARG A 269 3.84 -6.66 -6.21
C ARG A 269 3.74 -7.28 -4.81
N ILE A 270 4.70 -7.02 -3.93
CA ILE A 270 4.61 -7.41 -2.50
C ILE A 270 3.38 -6.77 -1.85
N ARG A 271 3.19 -5.45 -2.01
CA ARG A 271 2.07 -4.74 -1.40
C ARG A 271 0.72 -5.30 -1.85
N MET A 272 0.60 -5.68 -3.12
CA MET A 272 -0.62 -6.35 -3.61
C MET A 272 -0.76 -7.77 -3.09
N GLY A 273 0.31 -8.54 -2.98
CA GLY A 273 0.29 -9.86 -2.35
C GLY A 273 -0.22 -9.78 -0.90
N VAL A 274 0.33 -8.87 -0.10
CA VAL A 274 -0.12 -8.63 1.28
C VAL A 274 -1.60 -8.22 1.32
N ARG A 275 -2.03 -7.28 0.47
CA ARG A 275 -3.44 -6.86 0.42
C ARG A 275 -4.38 -8.00 -0.01
N THR A 276 -3.95 -8.84 -0.93
CA THR A 276 -4.71 -10.03 -1.35
C THR A 276 -4.90 -11.00 -0.19
N LEU A 277 -3.88 -11.17 0.65
CA LEU A 277 -3.99 -12.00 1.85
C LEU A 277 -4.92 -11.37 2.91
N LEU A 278 -4.80 -10.07 3.13
CA LEU A 278 -5.63 -9.35 4.11
C LEU A 278 -7.11 -9.27 3.72
N TYR A 279 -7.42 -9.13 2.43
CA TYR A 279 -8.78 -8.99 1.89
C TYR A 279 -9.13 -10.18 0.97
N TYR A 280 -8.76 -11.39 1.40
CA TYR A 280 -8.84 -12.60 0.55
C TYR A 280 -10.24 -12.84 -0.02
N HIS A 281 -11.26 -12.76 0.82
CA HIS A 281 -12.63 -13.04 0.42
C HIS A 281 -13.14 -12.03 -0.63
N GLU A 282 -12.92 -10.74 -0.40
CA GLU A 282 -13.29 -9.68 -1.36
C GLU A 282 -12.50 -9.81 -2.66
N THR A 283 -11.22 -10.12 -2.57
CA THR A 283 -10.35 -10.30 -3.74
C THR A 283 -10.82 -11.47 -4.60
N HIS A 284 -11.12 -12.61 -3.99
CA HIS A 284 -11.59 -13.79 -4.70
C HIS A 284 -12.89 -13.49 -5.43
N ARG A 285 -13.89 -12.94 -4.72
CA ARG A 285 -15.17 -12.53 -5.33
C ARG A 285 -14.98 -11.55 -6.49
N TRP A 286 -14.06 -10.60 -6.34
CA TRP A 286 -13.77 -9.62 -7.38
C TRP A 286 -13.15 -10.24 -8.63
N LEU A 287 -12.18 -11.14 -8.47
CA LEU A 287 -11.56 -11.83 -9.60
C LEU A 287 -12.53 -12.82 -10.26
N THR A 288 -13.34 -13.54 -9.49
CA THR A 288 -14.38 -14.43 -10.05
C THR A 288 -15.36 -13.63 -10.88
N TYR A 289 -15.78 -12.44 -10.42
CA TYR A 289 -16.66 -11.54 -11.17
C TYR A 289 -16.05 -11.15 -12.53
N TRP A 290 -14.79 -10.69 -12.55
CA TRP A 290 -14.13 -10.27 -13.79
C TRP A 290 -13.84 -11.38 -14.79
N ASN A 291 -13.76 -12.62 -14.31
CA ASN A 291 -13.57 -13.80 -15.15
C ASN A 291 -14.89 -14.52 -15.48
N SER A 292 -16.04 -13.95 -15.14
CA SER A 292 -17.35 -14.59 -15.36
C SER A 292 -17.78 -14.62 -16.83
N SER A 293 -17.35 -13.65 -17.65
CA SER A 293 -17.59 -13.67 -19.09
C SER A 293 -16.49 -12.92 -19.87
N PRO A 294 -16.37 -13.16 -21.19
CA PRO A 294 -15.40 -12.46 -22.04
C PRO A 294 -15.54 -10.94 -22.01
N LEU A 295 -16.77 -10.44 -21.91
CA LEU A 295 -17.05 -9.01 -21.87
C LEU A 295 -16.58 -8.37 -20.56
N HIS A 296 -16.73 -9.07 -19.43
CA HIS A 296 -16.15 -8.64 -18.16
C HIS A 296 -14.62 -8.52 -18.27
N ALA A 297 -13.96 -9.54 -18.80
CA ALA A 297 -12.51 -9.53 -18.98
C ALA A 297 -12.04 -8.35 -19.86
N LYS A 298 -12.78 -8.06 -20.94
CA LYS A 298 -12.49 -6.91 -21.81
C LYS A 298 -12.62 -5.58 -21.06
N LEU A 299 -13.69 -5.40 -20.28
CA LEU A 299 -13.90 -4.20 -19.45
C LEU A 299 -12.81 -4.00 -18.39
N ALA A 300 -12.42 -5.08 -17.68
CA ALA A 300 -11.33 -5.03 -16.71
C ALA A 300 -9.98 -4.67 -17.35
N SER A 301 -9.69 -5.23 -18.53
CA SER A 301 -8.44 -4.95 -19.26
C SER A 301 -8.36 -3.50 -19.72
N ALA A 302 -9.50 -2.92 -20.13
CA ALA A 302 -9.61 -1.52 -20.52
C ALA A 302 -9.45 -0.55 -19.33
N THR A 303 -9.52 -1.04 -18.09
CA THR A 303 -9.51 -0.20 -16.88
C THR A 303 -8.43 -0.68 -15.87
N PRO A 304 -7.13 -0.48 -16.14
CA PRO A 304 -6.04 -1.17 -15.43
C PRO A 304 -6.00 -0.96 -13.90
N LYS A 305 -6.52 0.16 -13.39
CA LYS A 305 -6.53 0.48 -11.95
C LYS A 305 -7.73 -0.11 -11.21
N LEU A 306 -8.69 -0.72 -11.91
CA LEU A 306 -9.95 -1.21 -11.38
C LEU A 306 -9.76 -2.25 -10.27
N LEU A 307 -8.85 -3.21 -10.48
CA LEU A 307 -8.57 -4.28 -9.52
C LEU A 307 -8.02 -3.77 -8.18
N GLN A 308 -7.43 -2.57 -8.16
CA GLN A 308 -6.86 -1.98 -6.95
C GLN A 308 -7.89 -1.20 -6.13
N LYS A 309 -9.07 -0.89 -6.69
CA LYS A 309 -10.08 -0.02 -6.05
C LYS A 309 -10.65 -0.63 -4.77
N ILE A 310 -10.74 -1.96 -4.67
CA ILE A 310 -11.20 -2.64 -3.45
C ILE A 310 -10.26 -2.48 -2.25
N TYR A 311 -8.98 -2.15 -2.46
CA TYR A 311 -7.98 -2.03 -1.39
C TYR A 311 -7.71 -0.60 -0.89
N ARG A 312 -8.33 0.40 -1.52
CA ARG A 312 -8.12 1.81 -1.17
C ARG A 312 -9.46 2.55 -1.06
N PRO A 313 -9.55 3.65 -0.28
CA PRO A 313 -10.75 4.48 -0.27
C PRO A 313 -11.20 4.83 -1.70
N TYR A 314 -12.49 4.66 -1.96
CA TYR A 314 -13.12 4.79 -3.27
C TYR A 314 -14.56 5.30 -3.08
N GLN A 315 -14.99 6.22 -3.93
CA GLN A 315 -16.24 6.98 -3.91
C GLN A 315 -16.44 7.83 -2.65
N SER A 316 -16.40 7.22 -1.47
CA SER A 316 -16.67 7.82 -0.17
C SER A 316 -15.87 7.11 0.93
N ASN A 317 -15.32 7.86 1.88
CA ASN A 317 -14.56 7.33 3.03
C ASN A 317 -15.43 6.51 3.99
N ARG A 318 -16.76 6.59 3.88
CA ARG A 318 -17.68 5.77 4.69
C ARG A 318 -17.71 4.30 4.25
N LEU A 319 -17.26 3.99 3.03
CA LEU A 319 -17.39 2.65 2.47
C LEU A 319 -16.26 1.73 2.93
N ARG A 320 -16.61 0.60 3.56
CA ARG A 320 -15.65 -0.45 3.91
C ARG A 320 -15.25 -1.26 2.67
N SER A 321 -14.33 -2.22 2.81
CA SER A 321 -13.88 -3.07 1.68
C SER A 321 -15.04 -3.77 0.98
N LEU A 322 -15.93 -4.38 1.76
CA LEU A 322 -17.09 -5.11 1.24
C LEU A 322 -18.11 -4.19 0.57
N ASP A 323 -18.34 -3.00 1.14
CA ASP A 323 -19.26 -2.00 0.57
C ASP A 323 -18.72 -1.47 -0.77
N ARG A 324 -17.40 -1.22 -0.86
CA ARG A 324 -16.71 -0.85 -2.10
C ARG A 324 -16.82 -1.94 -3.16
N LEU A 325 -16.58 -3.20 -2.80
CA LEU A 325 -16.74 -4.34 -3.70
C LEU A 325 -18.17 -4.43 -4.24
N SER A 326 -19.16 -4.32 -3.35
CA SER A 326 -20.58 -4.44 -3.71
C SER A 326 -21.01 -3.29 -4.64
N MET A 327 -20.57 -2.07 -4.36
CA MET A 327 -20.80 -0.91 -5.21
C MET A 327 -20.18 -1.07 -6.60
N LEU A 328 -18.94 -1.56 -6.69
CA LEU A 328 -18.26 -1.78 -7.97
C LEU A 328 -18.93 -2.90 -8.78
N ILE A 329 -19.29 -4.03 -8.16
CA ILE A 329 -20.04 -5.10 -8.83
C ILE A 329 -21.39 -4.57 -9.34
N SER A 330 -22.13 -3.84 -8.50
CA SER A 330 -23.41 -3.24 -8.86
C SER A 330 -23.25 -2.29 -10.06
N HIS A 331 -22.22 -1.46 -10.08
CA HIS A 331 -21.93 -0.57 -11.21
C HIS A 331 -21.74 -1.33 -12.53
N TYR A 332 -20.90 -2.35 -12.55
CA TYR A 332 -20.61 -3.05 -13.80
C TYR A 332 -21.77 -3.96 -14.22
N ASN A 333 -22.55 -4.49 -13.28
CA ASN A 333 -23.82 -5.13 -13.60
C ASN A 333 -24.78 -4.15 -14.25
N PHE A 334 -24.87 -2.92 -13.74
CA PHE A 334 -25.69 -1.87 -14.34
C PHE A 334 -25.23 -1.54 -15.75
N VAL A 335 -23.92 -1.37 -15.97
CA VAL A 335 -23.33 -1.11 -17.29
C VAL A 335 -23.69 -2.23 -18.28
N LEU A 336 -23.60 -3.49 -17.86
CA LEU A 336 -23.92 -4.64 -18.70
C LEU A 336 -25.42 -4.73 -18.99
N ALA A 337 -26.27 -4.57 -17.96
CA ALA A 337 -27.72 -4.67 -18.08
C ALA A 337 -28.32 -3.59 -19.01
N HIS A 338 -27.71 -2.41 -19.07
CA HIS A 338 -28.15 -1.30 -19.91
C HIS A 338 -27.39 -1.18 -21.24
N GLY A 339 -26.58 -2.19 -21.61
CA GLY A 339 -25.86 -2.18 -22.89
C GLY A 339 -24.74 -1.13 -22.99
N LEU A 340 -24.31 -0.52 -21.88
CA LEU A 340 -23.32 0.56 -21.85
C LEU A 340 -21.88 0.08 -22.03
N ALA A 341 -21.63 -1.23 -22.10
CA ALA A 341 -20.27 -1.78 -22.17
C ALA A 341 -19.44 -1.28 -23.37
N PRO A 342 -19.96 -1.21 -24.62
CA PRO A 342 -19.22 -0.64 -25.75
C PRO A 342 -18.80 0.81 -25.51
N LEU A 343 -19.71 1.59 -24.91
CA LEU A 343 -19.47 2.99 -24.57
C LEU A 343 -18.38 3.13 -23.51
N VAL A 344 -18.40 2.32 -22.45
CA VAL A 344 -17.35 2.32 -21.41
C VAL A 344 -16.00 1.92 -21.98
N LEU A 345 -15.96 0.91 -22.87
CA LEU A 345 -14.74 0.50 -23.57
C LEU A 345 -14.20 1.63 -24.44
N ARG A 346 -15.06 2.30 -25.21
CA ARG A 346 -14.64 3.43 -26.06
C ARG A 346 -14.12 4.60 -25.23
N ALA A 347 -14.83 4.95 -24.17
CA ALA A 347 -14.43 6.00 -23.24
C ALA A 347 -13.12 5.71 -22.51
N ALA A 348 -12.70 4.43 -22.43
CA ALA A 348 -11.41 4.01 -21.89
C ALA A 348 -10.24 4.21 -22.85
N GLU A 349 -10.49 4.21 -24.16
CA GLU A 349 -9.49 4.49 -25.18
C GLU A 349 -9.32 6.00 -25.41
N SER A 350 -10.44 6.72 -25.54
CA SER A 350 -10.45 8.15 -25.85
C SER A 350 -11.73 8.81 -25.32
N PRO A 351 -11.70 10.10 -24.94
CA PRO A 351 -12.91 10.85 -24.61
C PRO A 351 -13.97 10.78 -25.72
N LEU A 352 -15.22 10.58 -25.34
CA LEU A 352 -16.38 10.53 -26.24
C LEU A 352 -17.18 11.83 -26.13
N ILE A 353 -17.33 12.57 -27.23
CA ILE A 353 -18.18 13.76 -27.26
C ILE A 353 -19.63 13.30 -27.21
N LEU A 354 -20.35 13.72 -26.17
CA LEU A 354 -21.79 13.44 -25.99
C LEU A 354 -22.68 14.53 -26.59
N GLY A 355 -22.16 15.76 -26.71
CA GLY A 355 -22.89 16.88 -27.29
C GLY A 355 -22.13 18.19 -27.18
N CYS A 356 -22.62 19.20 -27.90
CA CYS A 356 -22.11 20.57 -27.86
C CYS A 356 -23.26 21.53 -27.61
N ILE A 357 -22.99 22.60 -26.88
CA ILE A 357 -23.94 23.70 -26.65
C ILE A 357 -23.29 25.04 -26.96
N ASN A 358 -24.09 25.98 -27.46
CA ASN A 358 -23.61 27.31 -27.81
C ASN A 358 -24.00 28.31 -26.71
N GLY A 359 -23.03 29.11 -26.28
CA GLY A 359 -23.25 30.25 -25.42
C GLY A 359 -23.81 31.46 -26.17
N LYS A 360 -24.08 32.52 -25.42
CA LYS A 360 -24.59 33.81 -25.93
C LYS A 360 -23.65 34.46 -26.94
N SER A 361 -22.33 34.32 -26.77
CA SER A 361 -21.30 34.83 -27.67
C SER A 361 -21.10 33.99 -28.94
N GLY A 362 -21.74 32.82 -29.02
CA GLY A 362 -21.42 31.80 -30.03
C GLY A 362 -20.28 30.86 -29.62
N THR A 363 -19.68 31.03 -28.44
CA THR A 363 -18.69 30.09 -27.89
C THR A 363 -19.30 28.70 -27.74
N VAL A 364 -18.57 27.68 -28.21
CA VAL A 364 -19.01 26.29 -28.17
C VAL A 364 -18.45 25.62 -26.92
N TYR A 365 -19.33 25.00 -26.14
CA TYR A 365 -18.98 24.15 -25.01
C TYR A 365 -19.23 22.69 -25.37
N SER A 366 -18.19 21.85 -25.30
CA SER A 366 -18.33 20.41 -25.53
C SER A 366 -18.52 19.65 -24.21
N ILE A 367 -19.42 18.67 -24.24
CA ILE A 367 -19.70 17.74 -23.16
C ILE A 367 -19.09 16.40 -23.55
N GLU A 368 -18.14 15.92 -22.76
CA GLU A 368 -17.36 14.73 -23.08
C GLU A 368 -17.40 13.70 -21.94
N LEU A 369 -17.59 12.44 -22.29
CA LEU A 369 -17.48 11.31 -21.38
C LEU A 369 -16.11 10.66 -21.50
N SER A 370 -15.47 10.36 -20.37
CA SER A 370 -14.24 9.58 -20.35
C SER A 370 -14.23 8.55 -19.23
N SER A 371 -13.50 7.46 -19.44
CA SER A 371 -13.13 6.54 -18.38
C SER A 371 -12.04 7.18 -17.53
N ILE A 372 -12.17 7.03 -16.23
CA ILE A 372 -11.50 7.93 -15.31
C ILE A 372 -10.02 7.57 -15.11
N ALA A 373 -9.11 8.42 -15.63
CA ALA A 373 -7.69 8.35 -15.32
C ALA A 373 -7.29 9.17 -14.07
N THR A 374 -7.87 10.37 -13.88
CA THR A 374 -7.48 11.37 -12.86
C THR A 374 -8.38 11.42 -11.62
N LEU A 375 -9.65 11.00 -11.74
CA LEU A 375 -10.64 10.95 -10.64
C LEU A 375 -10.90 9.50 -10.18
N ASP A 376 -9.95 8.60 -10.38
CA ASP A 376 -10.12 7.13 -10.37
C ASP A 376 -10.50 6.53 -9.00
N ARG A 377 -10.60 7.39 -7.99
CA ARG A 377 -11.08 7.09 -6.64
C ARG A 377 -12.41 7.72 -6.32
N GLU A 378 -12.95 8.57 -7.17
CA GLU A 378 -14.15 9.38 -6.94
C GLU A 378 -15.31 8.96 -7.87
N GLY A 379 -15.08 8.03 -8.80
CA GLY A 379 -16.13 7.41 -9.61
C GLY A 379 -15.61 6.34 -10.59
N GLU A 380 -16.51 5.81 -11.44
CA GLU A 380 -16.18 4.94 -12.57
C GLU A 380 -16.22 5.67 -13.93
N LEU A 381 -17.10 6.67 -14.07
CA LEU A 381 -17.24 7.50 -15.28
C LEU A 381 -17.04 8.98 -14.95
N ALA A 382 -16.44 9.74 -15.88
CA ALA A 382 -16.32 11.19 -15.74
C ALA A 382 -17.01 11.91 -16.91
N LEU A 383 -17.87 12.86 -16.57
CA LEU A 383 -18.39 13.84 -17.52
C LEU A 383 -17.56 15.12 -17.41
N ASN A 384 -17.12 15.65 -18.54
CA ASN A 384 -16.25 16.81 -18.64
C ASN A 384 -16.91 17.88 -19.51
N LEU A 385 -16.79 19.13 -19.07
CA LEU A 385 -17.20 20.29 -19.85
C LEU A 385 -15.95 21.03 -20.30
N PHE A 386 -15.83 21.23 -21.60
CA PHE A 386 -14.71 21.94 -22.22
C PHE A 386 -15.18 23.20 -22.93
N VAL A 387 -14.27 24.16 -23.00
CA VAL A 387 -14.38 25.37 -23.83
C VAL A 387 -12.98 25.63 -24.39
N ASP A 388 -12.87 25.87 -25.69
CA ASP A 388 -11.59 26.11 -26.37
C ASP A 388 -10.49 25.07 -26.02
N GLN A 389 -10.86 23.78 -26.01
CA GLN A 389 -10.01 22.64 -25.61
C GLN A 389 -9.50 22.68 -24.16
N GLN A 390 -9.93 23.65 -23.37
CA GLN A 390 -9.63 23.74 -21.94
C GLN A 390 -10.78 23.19 -21.11
N ARG A 391 -10.43 22.32 -20.16
CA ARG A 391 -11.40 21.70 -19.25
C ARG A 391 -11.90 22.71 -18.24
N LEU A 392 -13.20 23.00 -18.29
CA LEU A 392 -13.87 23.92 -17.38
C LEU A 392 -14.33 23.19 -16.10
N PHE A 393 -15.02 22.06 -16.23
CA PHE A 393 -15.43 21.23 -15.08
C PHE A 393 -15.33 19.74 -15.39
N SER A 394 -15.16 18.93 -14.34
CA SER A 394 -15.34 17.47 -14.38
C SER A 394 -16.21 17.01 -13.23
N VAL A 395 -17.09 16.06 -13.49
CA VAL A 395 -17.86 15.35 -12.45
C VAL A 395 -17.62 13.85 -12.58
N ALA A 396 -17.14 13.23 -11.50
CA ALA A 396 -16.97 11.79 -11.41
C ALA A 396 -18.24 11.17 -10.81
N PHE A 397 -18.79 10.18 -11.51
CA PHE A 397 -20.02 9.52 -11.11
C PHE A 397 -19.97 8.00 -11.31
N THR A 398 -20.86 7.31 -10.59
CA THR A 398 -20.96 5.85 -10.55
C THR A 398 -22.41 5.46 -10.38
N PHE A 399 -22.94 4.61 -11.27
CA PHE A 399 -24.21 3.93 -11.04
C PHE A 399 -24.04 2.81 -10.03
N TYR A 400 -24.98 2.65 -9.10
CA TYR A 400 -25.02 1.51 -8.18
C TYR A 400 -26.42 1.40 -7.55
N GLY A 401 -26.63 0.39 -6.70
CA GLY A 401 -27.91 0.11 -6.07
C GLY A 401 -28.45 -1.24 -6.48
N ASP A 402 -29.65 -1.56 -6.00
CA ASP A 402 -30.38 -2.74 -6.42
C ASP A 402 -31.10 -2.48 -7.75
N ASN A 403 -31.42 -3.51 -8.51
CA ASN A 403 -32.11 -3.41 -9.80
C ASN A 403 -33.49 -2.72 -9.67
N LEU A 404 -34.13 -2.85 -8.52
CA LEU A 404 -35.42 -2.20 -8.22
C LEU A 404 -35.28 -0.71 -7.87
N GLN A 405 -34.11 -0.32 -7.37
CA GLN A 405 -33.84 1.00 -6.80
C GLN A 405 -32.43 1.48 -7.23
N PRO A 406 -32.17 1.62 -8.53
CA PRO A 406 -30.87 2.08 -8.99
C PRO A 406 -30.69 3.55 -8.59
N CYS A 407 -29.44 3.92 -8.35
CA CYS A 407 -29.05 5.27 -8.04
C CYS A 407 -27.75 5.62 -8.78
N VAL A 408 -27.49 6.92 -8.90
CA VAL A 408 -26.23 7.43 -9.41
C VAL A 408 -25.58 8.25 -8.31
N GLY A 409 -24.30 8.01 -8.04
CA GLY A 409 -23.53 8.78 -7.06
C GLY A 409 -22.53 9.70 -7.72
N ILE A 410 -22.44 10.94 -7.27
CA ILE A 410 -21.33 11.85 -7.59
C ILE A 410 -20.33 11.82 -6.44
N GLY A 411 -19.11 11.35 -6.71
CA GLY A 411 -18.04 11.35 -5.72
C GLY A 411 -17.18 12.62 -5.77
N CYS A 412 -17.19 13.35 -6.89
CA CYS A 412 -16.44 14.59 -7.00
C CYS A 412 -16.93 15.51 -8.13
N LEU A 413 -16.77 16.81 -7.89
CA LEU A 413 -17.00 17.89 -8.86
C LEU A 413 -15.80 18.84 -8.84
N GLN A 414 -14.96 18.81 -9.88
CA GLN A 414 -13.73 19.60 -9.96
C GLN A 414 -13.86 20.73 -10.97
N GLY A 415 -13.61 21.95 -10.52
CA GLY A 415 -13.51 23.13 -11.39
C GLY A 415 -12.14 23.28 -12.06
N PRO A 416 -11.95 24.38 -12.80
CA PRO A 416 -10.69 24.66 -13.47
C PRO A 416 -9.62 25.06 -12.45
N ARG A 417 -8.35 24.88 -12.82
CA ARG A 417 -7.18 25.28 -12.03
C ARG A 417 -6.42 26.38 -12.78
N GLY A 418 -5.67 27.19 -12.05
CA GLY A 418 -4.91 28.32 -12.59
C GLY A 418 -5.36 29.66 -12.00
N SER A 419 -4.55 30.70 -12.22
CA SER A 419 -4.86 32.07 -11.78
C SER A 419 -6.11 32.63 -12.48
N ASP A 420 -6.36 32.22 -13.73
CA ASP A 420 -7.49 32.63 -14.56
C ASP A 420 -8.78 31.82 -14.32
N ALA A 421 -8.75 30.84 -13.41
CA ALA A 421 -9.82 29.87 -13.24
C ALA A 421 -11.16 30.53 -12.87
N GLN A 422 -11.14 31.55 -11.99
CA GLN A 422 -12.35 32.26 -11.59
C GLN A 422 -12.96 33.06 -12.75
N ASP A 423 -12.13 33.69 -13.57
CA ASP A 423 -12.60 34.52 -14.67
C ASP A 423 -13.18 33.68 -15.81
N ARG A 424 -12.58 32.52 -16.11
CA ARG A 424 -13.18 31.54 -17.05
C ARG A 424 -14.55 31.06 -16.57
N VAL A 425 -14.71 30.77 -15.28
CA VAL A 425 -16.01 30.36 -14.72
C VAL A 425 -17.02 31.49 -14.77
N ARG A 426 -16.62 32.74 -14.47
CA ARG A 426 -17.50 33.92 -14.56
C ARG A 426 -17.93 34.19 -16.00
N PHE A 427 -17.01 34.11 -16.95
CA PHE A 427 -17.29 34.24 -18.37
C PHE A 427 -18.32 33.19 -18.81
N ALA A 428 -18.02 31.91 -18.59
CA ALA A 428 -18.92 30.82 -18.95
C ALA A 428 -20.30 30.96 -18.29
N THR A 429 -20.36 31.40 -17.03
CA THR A 429 -21.65 31.62 -16.35
C THR A 429 -22.48 32.71 -17.04
N ARG A 430 -21.86 33.84 -17.41
CA ARG A 430 -22.55 34.92 -18.14
C ARG A 430 -22.98 34.46 -19.53
N ASP A 431 -22.12 33.71 -20.19
CA ASP A 431 -22.33 33.24 -21.54
C ASP A 431 -23.42 32.15 -21.64
N MET A 432 -23.58 31.34 -20.59
CA MET A 432 -24.62 30.33 -20.44
C MET A 432 -25.91 30.89 -19.82
N PHE A 433 -26.26 32.15 -20.11
CA PHE A 433 -27.48 32.83 -19.63
C PHE A 433 -27.62 32.81 -18.09
N GLY A 434 -26.51 32.99 -17.37
CA GLY A 434 -26.45 32.95 -15.91
C GLY A 434 -26.45 31.54 -15.32
N MET A 435 -26.45 30.48 -16.14
CA MET A 435 -26.31 29.11 -15.65
C MET A 435 -24.87 28.84 -15.18
N ARG A 436 -24.70 28.51 -13.90
CA ARG A 436 -23.38 28.15 -13.38
C ARG A 436 -22.95 26.80 -14.00
N PRO A 437 -21.76 26.70 -14.61
CA PRO A 437 -21.31 25.46 -15.25
C PRO A 437 -21.29 24.25 -14.28
N LYS A 438 -20.89 24.47 -13.02
CA LYS A 438 -20.94 23.44 -11.96
C LYS A 438 -22.35 22.87 -11.74
N SER A 439 -23.38 23.71 -11.80
CA SER A 439 -24.78 23.30 -11.63
C SER A 439 -25.29 22.55 -12.86
N LEU A 440 -24.81 22.90 -14.06
CA LEU A 440 -25.14 22.18 -15.28
C LEU A 440 -24.59 20.75 -15.21
N MET A 441 -23.34 20.57 -14.77
CA MET A 441 -22.73 19.24 -14.67
C MET A 441 -23.52 18.29 -13.77
N VAL A 442 -23.97 18.78 -12.60
CA VAL A 442 -24.80 17.99 -11.68
C VAL A 442 -26.17 17.69 -12.30
N ARG A 443 -26.76 18.68 -12.99
CA ARG A 443 -28.02 18.49 -13.70
C ARG A 443 -27.89 17.43 -14.80
N LEU A 444 -26.81 17.43 -15.57
CA LEU A 444 -26.56 16.43 -16.60
C LEU A 444 -26.47 15.02 -16.00
N VAL A 445 -25.70 14.83 -14.92
CA VAL A 445 -25.61 13.52 -14.25
C VAL A 445 -26.96 13.07 -13.69
N ARG A 446 -27.75 13.99 -13.12
CA ARG A 446 -29.12 13.70 -12.65
C ARG A 446 -30.01 13.22 -13.79
N GLU A 447 -30.01 13.91 -14.92
CA GLU A 447 -30.85 13.55 -16.09
C GLU A 447 -30.36 12.27 -16.77
N ILE A 448 -29.06 12.01 -16.80
CA ILE A 448 -28.51 10.71 -17.21
C ILE A 448 -29.03 9.62 -16.25
N GLY A 449 -28.95 9.83 -14.94
CA GLY A 449 -29.48 8.91 -13.94
C GLY A 449 -30.96 8.60 -14.19
N LYS A 450 -31.78 9.64 -14.33
CA LYS A 450 -33.20 9.52 -14.67
C LYS A 450 -33.43 8.73 -15.96
N ALA A 451 -32.65 9.01 -17.01
CA ALA A 451 -32.75 8.34 -18.29
C ALA A 451 -32.46 6.83 -18.21
N TYR A 452 -31.72 6.38 -17.20
CA TYR A 452 -31.46 4.97 -16.88
C TYR A 452 -32.21 4.49 -15.62
N GLY A 453 -33.33 5.12 -15.28
CA GLY A 453 -34.24 4.65 -14.23
C GLY A 453 -33.76 4.89 -12.79
N CYS A 454 -32.66 5.62 -12.57
CA CYS A 454 -32.21 5.95 -11.23
C CYS A 454 -33.25 6.81 -10.50
N GLN A 455 -33.56 6.49 -9.25
CA GLN A 455 -34.53 7.24 -8.44
C GLN A 455 -33.87 8.38 -7.66
N HIS A 456 -32.60 8.20 -7.30
CA HIS A 456 -31.86 9.15 -6.49
C HIS A 456 -30.46 9.42 -7.06
N LEU A 457 -30.05 10.67 -6.90
CA LEU A 457 -28.68 11.14 -7.07
C LEU A 457 -28.06 11.32 -5.68
N ILE A 458 -27.05 10.52 -5.37
CA ILE A 458 -26.31 10.57 -4.11
C ILE A 458 -25.08 11.46 -4.27
N LEU A 459 -24.88 12.41 -3.37
CA LEU A 459 -23.85 13.44 -3.47
C LEU A 459 -22.91 13.31 -2.27
N VAL A 460 -21.65 12.97 -2.52
CA VAL A 460 -20.67 12.81 -1.44
C VAL A 460 -20.40 14.15 -0.78
N SER A 461 -20.48 14.17 0.55
CA SER A 461 -20.22 15.37 1.36
C SER A 461 -18.73 15.63 1.56
N ASN A 462 -18.38 16.83 2.01
CA ASN A 462 -17.00 17.19 2.32
C ASN A 462 -16.37 16.23 3.35
N ARG A 463 -17.12 15.84 4.38
CA ARG A 463 -16.65 14.93 5.45
C ARG A 463 -16.30 13.54 4.94
N ASN A 464 -17.03 13.07 3.93
CA ASN A 464 -16.93 11.71 3.40
C ASN A 464 -16.05 11.65 2.14
N ARG A 465 -15.48 12.76 1.70
CA ARG A 465 -14.73 12.84 0.45
C ARG A 465 -13.39 12.08 0.52
N VAL A 466 -13.10 11.31 -0.53
CA VAL A 466 -11.83 10.59 -0.70
C VAL A 466 -10.71 11.57 -1.09
N MET A 467 -10.20 12.36 -0.15
CA MET A 467 -9.09 13.31 -0.36
C MET A 467 -7.73 12.71 0.04
N GLN A 468 -6.71 12.78 -0.84
CA GLN A 468 -5.33 12.43 -0.46
C GLN A 468 -4.33 13.61 -0.55
N GLN A 469 -4.59 14.65 -1.34
CA GLN A 469 -3.59 15.70 -1.62
C GLN A 469 -3.85 17.03 -0.91
N GLN A 470 -5.12 17.45 -0.75
CA GLN A 470 -5.46 18.76 -0.18
C GLN A 470 -5.37 18.83 1.36
N MET A 471 -5.53 17.70 2.05
CA MET A 471 -5.28 17.60 3.50
C MET A 471 -3.79 17.80 3.83
N ARG A 472 -2.88 17.47 2.91
CA ARG A 472 -1.43 17.69 3.08
C ARG A 472 -1.01 19.14 2.82
N THR A 473 -1.79 19.90 2.05
CA THR A 473 -1.48 21.29 1.70
C THR A 473 -2.34 22.32 2.45
N GLY A 474 -3.22 21.88 3.36
CA GLY A 474 -4.08 22.76 4.17
C GLY A 474 -5.12 23.57 3.38
N GLN A 475 -5.31 23.26 2.09
CA GLN A 475 -6.09 24.08 1.18
C GLN A 475 -7.34 23.33 0.71
N ILE A 476 -8.43 23.47 1.47
CA ILE A 476 -9.78 22.98 1.09
C ILE A 476 -10.49 24.13 0.36
N PHE A 477 -10.53 24.08 -0.98
CA PHE A 477 -11.03 25.20 -1.79
C PHE A 477 -12.49 25.09 -2.26
N ALA A 478 -13.21 23.99 -1.99
CA ALA A 478 -14.59 23.84 -2.47
C ALA A 478 -15.50 23.25 -1.39
N ASN A 479 -16.44 24.06 -0.89
CA ASN A 479 -17.48 23.62 0.03
C ASN A 479 -18.61 22.92 -0.74
N TYR A 480 -18.55 21.60 -0.84
CA TYR A 480 -19.58 20.81 -1.53
C TYR A 480 -20.92 20.85 -0.79
N ASP A 481 -20.91 20.75 0.53
CA ASP A 481 -22.14 20.64 1.33
C ASP A 481 -23.06 21.86 1.15
N GLU A 482 -22.48 23.08 1.13
CA GLU A 482 -23.23 24.31 0.85
C GLU A 482 -23.83 24.29 -0.56
N PHE A 483 -23.04 23.86 -1.55
CA PHE A 483 -23.52 23.74 -2.91
C PHE A 483 -24.61 22.67 -3.08
N TRP A 484 -24.52 21.54 -2.38
CA TRP A 484 -25.56 20.51 -2.37
C TRP A 484 -26.87 21.05 -1.79
N ARG A 485 -26.81 21.81 -0.69
CA ARG A 485 -28.00 22.49 -0.13
C ARG A 485 -28.56 23.54 -1.09
N GLU A 486 -27.72 24.30 -1.80
CA GLU A 486 -28.14 25.25 -2.84
C GLU A 486 -28.95 24.55 -3.95
N LEU A 487 -28.58 23.33 -4.31
CA LEU A 487 -29.31 22.52 -5.29
C LEU A 487 -30.58 21.86 -4.74
N GLY A 488 -30.91 22.08 -3.46
CA GLY A 488 -32.06 21.49 -2.79
C GLY A 488 -31.83 20.06 -2.29
N ALA A 489 -30.57 19.64 -2.12
CA ALA A 489 -30.25 18.29 -1.66
C ALA A 489 -30.53 18.14 -0.17
N MET A 490 -31.15 17.02 0.20
CA MET A 490 -31.43 16.68 1.59
C MET A 490 -30.26 15.90 2.19
N SER A 491 -29.88 16.21 3.43
CA SER A 491 -28.87 15.42 4.15
C SER A 491 -29.42 14.03 4.48
N ARG A 492 -28.55 13.02 4.34
CA ARG A 492 -28.83 11.63 4.70
C ARG A 492 -28.28 11.31 6.08
N THR A 493 -28.69 10.18 6.65
CA THR A 493 -28.18 9.68 7.94
C THR A 493 -26.72 9.24 7.87
N ASP A 494 -26.28 8.73 6.71
CA ASP A 494 -24.85 8.47 6.39
C ASP A 494 -24.06 9.77 6.13
N GLY A 495 -24.75 10.91 6.14
CA GLY A 495 -24.35 12.29 5.89
C GLY A 495 -23.55 12.54 4.63
N ASP A 496 -23.83 11.76 3.60
CA ASP A 496 -23.88 12.29 2.25
C ASP A 496 -25.21 13.06 2.05
N PHE A 497 -25.43 13.59 0.84
CA PHE A 497 -26.67 14.26 0.46
C PHE A 497 -27.40 13.46 -0.62
N GLN A 498 -28.70 13.71 -0.78
CA GLN A 498 -29.49 13.14 -1.87
C GLN A 498 -30.36 14.18 -2.58
N LEU A 499 -30.50 13.99 -3.88
CA LEU A 499 -31.48 14.64 -4.74
C LEU A 499 -32.36 13.57 -5.38
N SER A 500 -33.65 13.84 -5.53
CA SER A 500 -34.52 13.00 -6.36
C SER A 500 -34.07 13.08 -7.82
N CYS A 501 -34.15 11.99 -8.59
CA CYS A 501 -34.00 12.01 -10.05
C CYS A 501 -35.34 12.19 -10.78
N SER A 502 -36.45 12.31 -10.04
CA SER A 502 -37.79 12.59 -10.60
C SER A 502 -37.82 13.88 -11.42
N ASP A 503 -38.90 14.03 -12.19
CA ASP A 503 -39.20 15.24 -12.96
C ASP A 503 -38.99 16.50 -12.12
N ILE A 504 -38.31 17.46 -12.74
CA ILE A 504 -38.02 18.73 -12.12
C ILE A 504 -39.18 19.65 -12.50
N PRO A 505 -39.88 20.24 -11.52
CA PRO A 505 -41.02 21.09 -11.79
C PRO A 505 -40.67 22.18 -12.81
N ASP A 506 -41.57 22.38 -13.77
CA ASP A 506 -41.41 23.46 -14.73
C ASP A 506 -41.39 24.81 -14.01
N ILE A 507 -40.42 25.64 -14.37
CA ILE A 507 -40.31 26.99 -13.82
C ILE A 507 -41.44 27.81 -14.43
N ASN A 508 -42.37 28.29 -13.61
CA ASN A 508 -43.42 29.19 -14.07
C ASN A 508 -42.81 30.54 -14.49
N LEU A 509 -42.64 30.72 -15.79
CA LEU A 509 -42.04 31.91 -16.39
C LEU A 509 -42.93 33.16 -16.28
N GLU A 510 -44.22 33.00 -16.02
CA GLU A 510 -45.17 34.11 -15.91
C GLU A 510 -44.98 34.90 -14.62
N GLN A 511 -44.53 34.22 -13.55
CA GLN A 511 -44.21 34.82 -12.25
C GLN A 511 -42.90 35.64 -12.26
N LEU A 512 -42.05 35.51 -13.28
CA LEU A 512 -40.87 36.36 -13.43
C LEU A 512 -41.24 37.73 -14.01
N ALA A 513 -40.54 38.79 -13.59
CA ALA A 513 -40.64 40.10 -14.24
C ALA A 513 -40.30 40.01 -15.73
N SER A 514 -41.04 40.71 -16.60
CA SER A 514 -41.01 40.52 -18.07
C SER A 514 -39.60 40.64 -18.67
N SER A 515 -38.76 41.54 -18.13
CA SER A 515 -37.37 41.76 -18.55
C SER A 515 -36.45 40.56 -18.32
N LYS A 516 -36.72 39.73 -17.31
CA LYS A 516 -35.93 38.52 -16.98
C LYS A 516 -36.47 37.25 -17.65
N ARG A 517 -37.67 37.29 -18.26
CA ARG A 517 -38.31 36.12 -18.89
C ARG A 517 -37.55 35.61 -20.10
N SER A 518 -37.01 36.51 -20.95
CA SER A 518 -36.30 36.12 -22.17
C SER A 518 -34.99 35.37 -21.86
N GLU A 519 -34.22 35.86 -20.89
CA GLU A 519 -32.99 35.22 -20.44
C GLU A 519 -33.27 33.88 -19.74
N ALA A 520 -34.31 33.82 -18.89
CA ALA A 520 -34.74 32.57 -18.26
C ALA A 520 -35.16 31.52 -19.29
N ARG A 521 -35.89 31.89 -20.35
CA ARG A 521 -36.25 31.00 -21.47
C ARG A 521 -35.02 30.46 -22.19
N LYS A 522 -34.06 31.33 -22.53
CA LYS A 522 -32.81 30.92 -23.19
C LYS A 522 -31.97 29.98 -22.33
N ARG A 523 -31.91 30.24 -21.01
CA ARG A 523 -31.27 29.35 -20.05
C ARG A 523 -31.92 27.96 -20.01
N ILE A 524 -33.25 27.90 -19.95
CA ILE A 524 -33.98 26.62 -19.97
C ILE A 524 -33.71 25.87 -21.28
N ALA A 525 -33.78 26.56 -22.42
CA ALA A 525 -33.49 25.97 -23.73
C ALA A 525 -32.05 25.44 -23.83
N LEU A 526 -31.06 26.16 -23.29
CA LEU A 526 -29.67 25.70 -23.23
C LEU A 526 -29.55 24.42 -22.39
N ILE A 527 -30.18 24.36 -21.22
CA ILE A 527 -30.17 23.16 -20.36
C ILE A 527 -30.85 22.00 -21.07
N GLN A 528 -32.03 22.21 -21.67
CA GLN A 528 -32.76 21.18 -22.41
C GLN A 528 -31.95 20.65 -23.60
N SER A 529 -31.29 21.53 -24.35
CA SER A 529 -30.40 21.14 -25.46
C SER A 529 -29.20 20.32 -24.97
N ALA A 530 -28.55 20.77 -23.88
CA ALA A 530 -27.44 20.04 -23.27
C ALA A 530 -27.87 18.63 -22.82
N VAL A 531 -29.03 18.53 -22.15
CA VAL A 531 -29.58 17.26 -21.67
C VAL A 531 -29.98 16.36 -22.84
N ALA A 532 -30.69 16.89 -23.83
CA ALA A 532 -31.18 16.13 -24.97
C ALA A 532 -30.03 15.53 -25.78
N THR A 533 -29.03 16.34 -26.15
CA THR A 533 -27.84 15.86 -26.88
C THR A 533 -27.08 14.82 -26.08
N THR A 534 -26.80 15.09 -24.80
CA THR A 534 -26.04 14.18 -23.92
C THR A 534 -26.75 12.84 -23.75
N VAL A 535 -28.04 12.84 -23.40
CA VAL A 535 -28.82 11.62 -23.16
C VAL A 535 -29.08 10.84 -24.45
N HIS A 536 -29.35 11.54 -25.56
CA HIS A 536 -29.56 10.90 -26.86
C HIS A 536 -28.32 10.15 -27.31
N THR A 537 -27.15 10.80 -27.29
CA THR A 537 -25.88 10.15 -27.66
C THR A 537 -25.55 8.98 -26.74
N LEU A 538 -25.82 9.09 -25.43
CA LEU A 538 -25.62 7.99 -24.49
C LEU A 538 -26.51 6.77 -24.76
N ARG A 539 -27.76 6.99 -25.18
CA ARG A 539 -28.74 5.89 -25.42
C ARG A 539 -28.56 5.20 -26.77
N ASN A 540 -27.99 5.90 -27.75
CA ASN A 540 -27.87 5.44 -29.13
C ASN A 540 -26.44 5.01 -29.52
N PHE A 541 -25.54 4.92 -28.54
CA PHE A 541 -24.19 4.37 -28.72
C PHE A 541 -24.23 2.84 -28.67
#